data_AF-A0AAV8YT08-F1
#
_entry.id   AF-A0AAV8YT08-F1
#
_cell.length_a   1.000
_cell.length_b   1.000
_cell.length_c   1.000
_cell.angle_alpha   90.00
_cell.angle_beta   90.00
_cell.angle_gamma   90.00
#
_symmetry.space_group_name_H-M   'P 1'
#
loop_
_entity.id
_entity.type
_entity.pdbx_description
1 polymer ?
#
loop_
_entity_poly.entity_id
_entity_poly.type
_entity_poly.pdbx_seq_one_letter_code
_entity_poly.pdbx_strand_id
1 'polypeptide(L)'
;MFIEISENSTDFTDDDIINEAITFMLAGQDSVGAGIAFTLFYLAKHVEIQMKVIQEIDSIYERNSNLSITELNDMIFLEQCLKESLRLAPSVPIISRVLTEDVVLGFKFAILEMKVIISTILRYYKISLAPPHENLTFSYKTTLKAKDGIWLCLKPRHKGMSI
;
A
#
# COMPACT_ATOMS: atom_id res chain seq x y z
N MET A 1 -31.83 4.68 2.95
CA MET A 1 -30.59 5.27 2.41
C MET A 1 -30.47 5.10 0.90
N PHE A 2 -30.08 3.95 0.33
CA PHE A 2 -29.93 3.84 -1.15
C PHE A 2 -31.27 3.90 -1.91
N ILE A 3 -32.31 3.26 -1.37
CA ILE A 3 -33.68 3.31 -1.95
C ILE A 3 -34.24 4.74 -1.92
N GLU A 4 -34.06 5.45 -0.81
CA GLU A 4 -34.49 6.87 -0.72
C GLU A 4 -33.72 7.78 -1.68
N ILE A 5 -32.47 7.43 -2.04
CA ILE A 5 -31.68 8.19 -3.00
C ILE A 5 -32.16 7.91 -4.44
N SER A 6 -32.48 6.66 -4.79
CA SER A 6 -33.02 6.36 -6.12
C SER A 6 -34.42 6.92 -6.34
N GLU A 7 -35.23 7.03 -5.27
CA GLU A 7 -36.55 7.67 -5.32
C GLU A 7 -36.47 9.20 -5.56
N ASN A 8 -35.36 9.83 -5.16
CA ASN A 8 -35.18 11.29 -5.23
C ASN A 8 -34.17 11.76 -6.29
N SER A 9 -33.49 10.84 -6.98
CA SER A 9 -32.45 11.13 -7.98
C SER A 9 -32.61 10.22 -9.20
N THR A 10 -32.72 10.82 -10.38
CA THR A 10 -32.73 10.06 -11.65
C THR A 10 -31.36 9.47 -12.01
N ASP A 11 -30.30 9.94 -11.35
CA ASP A 11 -28.91 9.58 -11.67
C ASP A 11 -28.40 8.39 -10.84
N PHE A 12 -29.26 7.79 -10.00
CA PHE A 12 -28.93 6.62 -9.18
C PHE A 12 -29.95 5.51 -9.43
N THR A 13 -29.54 4.53 -10.23
CA THR A 13 -30.42 3.50 -10.77
C THR A 13 -30.50 2.28 -9.86
N ASP A 14 -31.48 1.40 -10.12
CA ASP A 14 -31.57 0.10 -9.42
C ASP A 14 -30.31 -0.76 -9.62
N ASP A 15 -29.65 -0.65 -10.79
CA ASP A 15 -28.37 -1.32 -11.05
C ASP A 15 -27.26 -0.78 -10.13
N ASP A 16 -27.24 0.52 -9.85
CA ASP A 16 -26.28 1.12 -8.90
C ASP A 16 -26.52 0.60 -7.48
N ILE A 17 -27.79 0.44 -7.06
CA ILE A 17 -28.15 -0.17 -5.77
C ILE A 17 -27.62 -1.60 -5.68
N ILE A 18 -27.80 -2.40 -6.73
CA ILE A 18 -27.33 -3.78 -6.78
C ILE A 18 -25.79 -3.81 -6.72
N ASN A 19 -25.11 -2.96 -7.49
CA ASN A 19 -23.66 -2.87 -7.53
C ASN A 19 -23.06 -2.48 -6.17
N GLU A 20 -23.67 -1.53 -5.46
CA GLU A 20 -23.25 -1.16 -4.11
C GLU A 20 -23.48 -2.30 -3.12
N ALA A 21 -24.63 -2.98 -3.19
CA ALA A 21 -24.89 -4.14 -2.34
C ALA A 21 -23.84 -5.26 -2.55
N ILE A 22 -23.48 -5.54 -3.81
CA ILE A 22 -22.41 -6.50 -4.14
C ILE A 22 -21.07 -6.03 -3.57
N THR A 23 -20.76 -4.74 -3.69
CA THR A 23 -19.51 -4.17 -3.16
C THR A 23 -19.41 -4.36 -1.65
N PHE A 24 -20.48 -4.11 -0.88
CA PHE A 24 -20.50 -4.36 0.57
C PHE A 24 -20.27 -5.83 0.91
N MET A 25 -20.93 -6.76 0.20
CA MET A 25 -20.76 -8.19 0.42
C MET A 25 -19.31 -8.62 0.16
N LEU A 26 -18.73 -8.20 -0.96
CA LEU A 26 -17.35 -8.56 -1.32
C LEU A 26 -16.33 -7.95 -0.35
N ALA A 27 -16.46 -6.66 -0.04
CA ALA A 27 -15.54 -5.95 0.84
C ALA A 27 -15.56 -6.54 2.26
N GLY A 28 -16.73 -6.94 2.75
CA GLY A 28 -16.91 -7.49 4.10
C GLY A 28 -16.58 -8.98 4.23
N GLN A 29 -16.59 -9.77 3.16
CA GLN A 29 -16.43 -11.21 3.25
C GLN A 29 -14.95 -11.63 3.27
N ASP A 30 -14.24 -11.40 2.17
CA ASP A 30 -12.89 -11.97 1.99
C ASP A 30 -11.87 -11.31 2.93
N SER A 31 -11.99 -9.99 3.13
CA SER A 31 -11.05 -9.24 3.98
C SER A 31 -11.20 -9.61 5.47
N VAL A 32 -12.44 -9.76 5.95
CA VAL A 32 -12.74 -10.15 7.34
C VAL A 32 -12.39 -11.62 7.55
N GLY A 33 -12.77 -12.50 6.60
CA GLY A 33 -12.44 -13.92 6.65
C GLY A 33 -10.94 -14.16 6.76
N ALA A 34 -10.14 -13.46 5.93
CA ALA A 34 -8.68 -13.50 6.03
C ALA A 34 -8.16 -12.98 7.39
N GLY A 35 -8.73 -11.89 7.89
CA GLY A 35 -8.35 -11.31 9.19
C GLY A 35 -8.58 -12.28 10.35
N ILE A 36 -9.72 -12.97 10.37
CA ILE A 36 -10.03 -14.02 11.35
C ILE A 36 -9.05 -15.19 11.20
N ALA A 37 -8.85 -15.69 9.98
CA ALA A 37 -7.97 -16.83 9.73
C ALA A 37 -6.53 -16.57 10.19
N PHE A 38 -5.97 -15.40 9.88
CA PHE A 38 -4.62 -15.03 10.33
C PHE A 38 -4.53 -14.86 11.85
N THR A 39 -5.55 -14.26 12.47
CA THR A 39 -5.58 -14.12 13.92
C THR A 39 -5.61 -15.48 14.62
N LEU A 40 -6.44 -16.40 14.16
CA LEU A 40 -6.49 -17.78 14.68
C LEU A 40 -5.15 -18.50 14.47
N PHE A 41 -4.52 -18.33 13.30
CA PHE A 41 -3.20 -18.89 13.03
C PHE A 41 -2.13 -18.38 14.01
N TYR A 42 -2.07 -17.08 14.28
CA TYR A 42 -1.11 -16.51 15.23
C TYR A 42 -1.41 -16.92 16.68
N LEU A 43 -2.68 -16.96 17.09
CA LEU A 43 -3.04 -17.46 18.42
C LEU A 43 -2.63 -18.93 18.60
N ALA A 44 -2.85 -19.79 17.60
CA ALA A 44 -2.43 -21.19 17.63
C ALA A 44 -0.89 -21.36 17.69
N LYS A 45 -0.14 -20.40 17.13
CA LYS A 45 1.33 -20.35 17.20
C LYS A 45 1.86 -19.86 18.55
N HIS A 46 1.06 -19.09 19.30
CA HIS A 46 1.44 -18.40 20.53
C HIS A 46 0.49 -18.78 21.67
N VAL A 47 0.63 -20.01 22.16
CA VAL A 47 -0.25 -20.61 23.17
C VAL A 47 -0.35 -19.75 24.43
N GLU A 48 0.74 -19.12 24.85
CA GLU A 48 0.78 -18.21 26.00
C GLU A 48 -0.11 -16.96 25.83
N ILE A 49 -0.24 -16.48 24.60
CA ILE A 49 -1.13 -15.35 24.26
C ILE A 49 -2.56 -15.84 24.13
N GLN A 50 -2.77 -17.00 23.51
CA GLN A 50 -4.08 -17.65 23.43
C GLN A 50 -4.69 -17.87 24.82
N MET A 51 -3.90 -18.34 25.80
CA MET A 51 -4.40 -18.52 27.17
C MET A 51 -4.87 -17.22 27.83
N LYS A 52 -4.21 -16.09 27.54
CA LYS A 52 -4.64 -14.78 28.04
C LYS A 52 -5.95 -14.33 27.40
N VAL A 53 -6.11 -14.56 26.09
CA VAL A 53 -7.37 -14.28 25.38
C VAL A 53 -8.51 -15.13 25.94
N ILE A 54 -8.27 -16.43 26.20
CA ILE A 54 -9.26 -17.31 26.82
C ILE A 54 -9.65 -16.80 28.21
N GLN A 55 -8.68 -16.43 29.05
CA GLN A 55 -8.94 -15.86 30.37
C GLN A 55 -9.77 -14.57 30.31
N GLU A 56 -9.48 -13.68 29.36
CA GLU A 56 -10.28 -12.47 29.13
C GLU A 56 -11.73 -12.83 28.77
N ILE A 57 -11.92 -13.72 27.78
CA ILE A 57 -13.23 -14.15 27.32
C ILE A 57 -14.03 -14.81 28.46
N ASP A 58 -13.42 -15.76 29.18
CA ASP A 58 -14.07 -16.46 30.29
C ASP A 58 -14.53 -15.48 31.38
N SER A 59 -13.70 -14.50 31.74
CA SER A 59 -14.04 -13.50 32.76
C SER A 59 -15.24 -12.63 32.37
N ILE A 60 -15.42 -12.37 31.07
CA ILE A 60 -16.54 -11.59 30.54
C ILE A 60 -17.83 -12.44 30.59
N TYR A 61 -17.75 -13.70 30.20
CA TYR A 61 -18.90 -14.63 30.20
C TYR A 61 -19.36 -15.00 31.61
N GLU A 62 -18.45 -15.08 32.58
CA GLU A 62 -18.80 -15.26 34.00
C GLU A 62 -19.65 -14.10 34.54
N ARG A 63 -19.38 -12.87 34.07
CA ARG A 63 -20.11 -11.66 34.46
C ARG A 63 -21.45 -11.53 33.73
N ASN A 64 -21.53 -11.95 32.46
CA ASN A 64 -22.76 -11.90 31.68
C ASN A 64 -22.83 -13.07 30.68
N SER A 65 -23.84 -13.92 30.84
CA SER A 65 -24.03 -15.09 29.99
C SER A 65 -24.48 -14.75 28.57
N ASN A 66 -25.02 -13.54 28.35
CA ASN A 66 -25.42 -13.06 27.04
C ASN A 66 -24.47 -11.95 26.56
N LEU A 67 -23.77 -12.20 25.46
CA LEU A 67 -22.95 -11.18 24.81
C LEU A 67 -23.82 -10.05 24.25
N SER A 68 -23.70 -8.85 24.82
CA SER A 68 -24.12 -7.62 24.16
C SER A 68 -22.91 -6.90 23.55
N ILE A 69 -23.17 -5.79 22.85
CA ILE A 69 -22.12 -4.91 22.31
C ILE A 69 -21.19 -4.41 23.41
N THR A 70 -21.71 -4.20 24.62
CA THR A 70 -20.90 -3.75 25.76
C THR A 70 -19.86 -4.80 26.13
N GLU A 71 -20.24 -6.08 26.23
CA GLU A 71 -19.31 -7.17 26.55
C GLU A 71 -18.28 -7.40 25.44
N LEU A 72 -18.66 -7.22 24.16
CA LEU A 72 -17.72 -7.30 23.04
C LEU A 72 -16.65 -6.20 23.11
N ASN A 73 -17.03 -4.98 23.52
CA ASN A 73 -16.09 -3.88 23.70
C ASN A 73 -15.09 -4.12 24.85
N ASP A 74 -15.42 -5.02 25.78
CA ASP A 74 -14.53 -5.39 26.89
C ASP A 74 -13.48 -6.44 26.47
N MET A 75 -13.54 -7.02 25.26
CA MET A 75 -12.55 -7.96 24.72
C MET A 75 -11.28 -7.23 24.20
N ILE A 76 -10.67 -6.43 25.06
CA ILE A 76 -9.59 -5.49 24.72
C ILE A 76 -8.34 -6.22 24.24
N PHE A 77 -7.95 -7.31 24.90
CA PHE A 77 -6.75 -8.08 24.57
C PHE A 77 -6.94 -8.88 23.28
N LEU A 78 -8.13 -9.44 23.04
CA LEU A 78 -8.48 -10.00 21.74
C LEU A 78 -8.40 -8.94 20.62
N GLU A 79 -8.92 -7.72 20.84
CA GLU A 79 -8.81 -6.63 19.87
C GLU A 79 -7.34 -6.27 19.57
N GLN A 80 -6.47 -6.28 20.57
CA GLN A 80 -5.04 -6.10 20.39
C GLN A 80 -4.43 -7.22 19.53
N CYS A 81 -4.82 -8.48 19.76
CA CYS A 81 -4.36 -9.62 18.96
C CYS A 81 -4.84 -9.52 17.50
N LEU A 82 -6.08 -9.07 17.27
CA LEU A 82 -6.62 -8.80 15.93
C LEU A 82 -5.81 -7.71 15.22
N LYS A 83 -5.56 -6.58 15.89
CA LYS A 83 -4.76 -5.47 15.35
C LYS A 83 -3.34 -5.90 15.02
N GLU A 84 -2.70 -6.68 15.88
CA GLU A 84 -1.34 -7.18 15.65
C GLU A 84 -1.30 -8.19 14.49
N SER A 85 -2.31 -9.04 14.37
CA SER A 85 -2.45 -9.97 13.24
C SER A 85 -2.60 -9.21 11.92
N LEU A 86 -3.39 -8.15 11.88
CA LEU A 86 -3.51 -7.26 10.70
C LEU A 86 -2.24 -6.45 10.42
N ARG A 87 -1.43 -6.14 11.44
CA ARG A 87 -0.12 -5.50 11.26
C ARG A 87 0.88 -6.45 10.60
N LEU A 88 0.87 -7.73 10.99
CA LEU A 88 1.78 -8.76 10.47
C LEU A 88 1.33 -9.33 9.13
N ALA A 89 0.03 -9.57 8.98
CA ALA A 89 -0.62 -10.15 7.82
C ALA A 89 -1.89 -9.34 7.49
N PRO A 90 -1.75 -8.15 6.86
CA PRO A 90 -2.89 -7.34 6.48
C PRO A 90 -3.71 -8.07 5.41
N SER A 91 -5.03 -8.20 5.63
CA SER A 91 -5.95 -8.81 4.65
C SER A 91 -5.95 -8.08 3.30
N VAL A 92 -5.66 -6.78 3.31
CA VAL A 92 -5.54 -5.93 2.11
C VAL A 92 -4.16 -5.26 2.12
N PRO A 93 -3.12 -5.91 1.57
CA PRO A 93 -1.73 -5.44 1.68
C PRO A 93 -1.41 -4.26 0.76
N ILE A 94 -2.24 -4.01 -0.26
CA ILE A 94 -2.01 -2.95 -1.25
C ILE A 94 -3.28 -2.13 -1.38
N ILE A 95 -3.12 -0.82 -1.22
CA ILE A 95 -4.17 0.17 -1.46
C ILE A 95 -3.69 1.05 -2.60
N SER A 96 -4.39 1.02 -3.73
CA SER A 96 -4.09 1.87 -4.88
C SER A 96 -4.98 3.11 -4.90
N ARG A 97 -4.48 4.15 -5.55
CA ARG A 97 -5.21 5.39 -5.84
C ARG A 97 -4.89 5.77 -7.28
N VAL A 98 -5.88 6.35 -7.96
CA VAL A 98 -5.71 6.96 -9.27
C VAL A 98 -5.85 8.47 -9.08
N LEU A 99 -4.94 9.23 -9.68
CA LEU A 99 -5.00 10.69 -9.64
C LEU A 99 -6.05 11.16 -10.65
N THR A 100 -6.98 12.00 -10.20
CA THR A 100 -8.00 12.64 -11.07
C THR A 100 -7.49 13.93 -11.72
N GLU A 101 -6.40 14.48 -11.20
CA GLU A 101 -5.71 15.67 -11.69
C GLU A 101 -4.22 15.58 -11.40
N ASP A 102 -3.42 16.42 -12.07
CA ASP A 102 -1.97 16.43 -11.89
C ASP A 102 -1.60 16.90 -10.47
N VAL A 103 -1.04 16.00 -9.66
CA VAL A 103 -0.51 16.32 -8.33
C VAL A 103 1.01 16.28 -8.34
N VAL A 104 1.64 17.37 -7.89
CA VAL A 104 3.09 17.45 -7.75
C VAL A 104 3.53 16.84 -6.41
N LEU A 105 3.80 15.54 -6.39
CA LEU A 105 4.32 14.82 -5.22
C LEU A 105 5.80 14.49 -5.38
N GLY A 106 6.71 15.31 -4.86
CA GLY A 106 8.16 15.06 -4.86
C GLY A 106 8.84 14.95 -6.23
N PHE A 107 8.09 14.68 -7.30
CA PHE A 107 8.55 14.48 -8.66
C PHE A 107 9.14 15.76 -9.23
N LYS A 108 8.53 16.91 -8.96
CA LYS A 108 9.11 18.20 -9.36
C LYS A 108 10.47 18.44 -8.69
N PHE A 109 10.64 18.05 -7.43
CA PHE A 109 11.92 18.14 -6.75
C PHE A 109 12.94 17.16 -7.35
N ALA A 110 12.57 15.89 -7.55
CA ALA A 110 13.42 14.88 -8.18
C ALA A 110 13.85 15.28 -9.61
N ILE A 111 12.95 15.86 -10.40
CA ILE A 111 13.24 16.37 -11.75
C ILE A 111 14.20 17.57 -11.69
N LEU A 112 14.05 18.47 -10.71
CA LEU A 112 15.00 19.57 -10.54
C LEU A 112 16.39 19.07 -10.15
N GLU A 113 16.48 18.10 -9.24
CA GLU A 113 17.74 17.48 -8.84
C GLU A 113 18.43 16.78 -10.02
N MET A 114 17.69 15.95 -10.77
CA MET A 114 18.19 15.31 -11.99
C MET A 114 18.69 16.34 -13.01
N LYS A 115 17.93 17.43 -13.24
CA LYS A 115 18.35 18.51 -14.14
C LYS A 115 19.63 19.17 -13.68
N VAL A 116 19.80 19.44 -12.39
CA VAL A 116 21.04 20.06 -11.84
C VAL A 116 22.24 19.15 -12.06
N ILE A 117 22.13 17.86 -11.78
CA ILE A 117 23.21 16.89 -11.97
C ILE A 117 23.58 16.76 -13.46
N ILE A 118 22.58 16.53 -14.32
CA ILE A 118 22.80 16.39 -15.76
C ILE A 118 23.38 17.67 -16.35
N SER A 119 22.85 18.84 -15.98
CA SER A 119 23.36 20.15 -16.41
C SER A 119 24.81 20.35 -15.98
N THR A 120 25.16 19.98 -14.74
CA THR A 120 26.53 20.08 -14.24
C THR A 120 27.46 19.19 -15.05
N ILE A 121 27.11 17.93 -15.30
CA ILE A 121 27.93 17.01 -16.10
C ILE A 121 28.10 17.55 -17.53
N LEU A 122 27.01 17.92 -18.20
CA LEU A 122 27.03 18.38 -19.60
C LEU A 122 27.69 19.76 -19.79
N ARG A 123 27.78 20.57 -18.73
CA ARG A 123 28.53 21.84 -18.75
C ARG A 123 30.03 21.59 -18.89
N TYR A 124 30.55 20.52 -18.28
CA TYR A 124 31.98 20.21 -18.23
C TYR A 124 32.41 19.11 -19.19
N TYR A 125 31.50 18.24 -19.64
CA TYR A 125 31.84 17.08 -20.45
C TYR A 125 30.90 16.91 -21.65
N LYS A 126 31.45 16.48 -22.78
CA LYS A 126 30.72 15.79 -23.84
C LYS A 126 30.65 14.30 -23.49
N ILE A 127 29.46 13.71 -23.62
CA ILE A 127 29.20 12.31 -23.27
C ILE A 127 29.00 11.51 -24.56
N SER A 128 29.56 10.29 -24.63
CA SER A 128 29.22 9.29 -25.65
C SER A 128 29.11 7.90 -25.01
N LEU A 129 28.52 6.93 -25.71
CA LEU A 129 28.52 5.53 -25.27
C LEU A 129 29.94 4.96 -25.31
N ALA A 130 30.28 4.10 -24.35
CA ALA A 130 31.54 3.37 -24.35
C ALA A 130 31.38 2.02 -25.09
N PRO A 131 32.11 1.75 -26.19
CA PRO A 131 32.09 0.45 -26.86
C PRO A 131 32.62 -0.67 -25.93
N PRO A 132 32.06 -1.89 -25.96
CA PRO A 132 31.00 -2.42 -26.85
C PRO A 132 29.56 -2.24 -26.28
N HIS A 133 29.37 -1.44 -25.23
CA HIS A 133 28.09 -1.28 -24.52
C HIS A 133 27.10 -0.36 -25.26
N GLU A 134 26.84 -0.66 -26.54
CA GLU A 134 25.92 0.11 -27.38
C GLU A 134 24.45 -0.29 -27.16
N ASN A 135 24.23 -1.50 -26.64
CA ASN A 135 22.90 -2.04 -26.36
C ASN A 135 22.59 -2.02 -24.88
N LEU A 136 21.40 -1.54 -24.54
CA LEU A 136 20.91 -1.52 -23.16
C LEU A 136 19.99 -2.71 -22.91
N THR A 137 20.30 -3.50 -21.88
CA THR A 137 19.46 -4.60 -21.41
C THR A 137 18.83 -4.23 -20.07
N PHE A 138 17.54 -4.49 -19.92
CA PHE A 138 16.80 -4.11 -18.73
C PHE A 138 16.67 -5.28 -17.73
N SER A 139 16.70 -4.96 -16.44
CA SER A 139 16.30 -5.83 -15.34
C SER A 139 15.12 -5.20 -14.60
N TYR A 140 13.99 -5.90 -14.62
CA TYR A 140 12.77 -5.50 -13.93
C TYR A 140 12.79 -6.06 -12.50
N LYS A 141 13.17 -5.20 -11.55
CA LYS A 141 13.01 -5.44 -10.11
C LYS A 141 12.01 -4.41 -9.57
N THR A 142 12.07 -4.05 -8.29
CA THR A 142 11.27 -2.93 -7.73
C THR A 142 11.46 -1.62 -8.51
N THR A 143 12.66 -1.40 -9.06
CA THR A 143 12.95 -0.33 -10.02
C THR A 143 13.58 -0.89 -11.29
N LEU A 144 13.34 -0.24 -12.42
CA LEU A 144 13.98 -0.58 -13.70
C LEU A 144 15.47 -0.26 -13.62
N LYS A 145 16.33 -1.25 -13.90
CA LYS A 145 17.79 -1.09 -13.87
C LYS A 145 18.41 -1.57 -15.19
N ALA A 146 19.50 -0.95 -15.61
CA ALA A 146 20.36 -1.51 -16.64
C ALA A 146 21.06 -2.75 -16.07
N LYS A 147 20.90 -3.91 -16.72
CA LYS A 147 21.40 -5.19 -16.23
C LYS A 147 22.94 -5.21 -16.13
N ASP A 148 23.60 -4.63 -17.12
CA ASP A 148 25.06 -4.64 -17.26
C ASP A 148 25.69 -3.25 -16.97
N GLY A 149 24.92 -2.36 -16.35
CA GLY A 149 25.31 -0.97 -16.10
C GLY A 149 25.12 -0.04 -17.30
N ILE A 150 25.46 1.24 -17.11
CA ILE A 150 25.44 2.27 -18.17
C ILE A 150 26.86 2.81 -18.31
N TRP A 151 27.51 2.50 -19.43
CA TRP A 151 28.91 2.83 -19.65
C TRP A 151 29.04 4.03 -20.58
N LEU A 152 29.65 5.10 -20.08
CA LEU A 152 29.77 6.38 -20.77
C LEU A 152 31.23 6.81 -20.86
N CYS A 153 31.63 7.38 -21.99
CA CYS A 153 32.87 8.13 -22.12
C CYS A 153 32.60 9.62 -21.89
N LEU A 154 33.37 10.24 -21.00
CA LEU A 154 33.31 11.68 -20.72
C LEU A 154 34.55 12.36 -21.32
N LYS A 155 34.34 13.29 -22.24
CA LYS A 155 35.41 14.11 -22.82
C LYS A 155 35.27 15.55 -22.32
N PRO A 156 36.31 16.17 -21.71
CA PRO A 156 36.23 17.55 -21.25
C PRO A 156 35.76 18.50 -22.34
N ARG A 157 34.84 19.39 -22.00
CA ARG A 157 34.38 20.49 -22.83
C ARG A 157 35.25 21.70 -22.47
N HIS A 158 36.24 22.04 -23.30
CA HIS A 158 37.06 23.23 -23.08
C HIS A 158 36.15 24.46 -22.92
N LYS A 159 36.30 25.17 -21.78
CA LYS A 159 35.76 26.52 -21.63
C LYS A 159 36.71 27.48 -22.34
N GLY A 160 36.21 28.21 -23.34
CA GLY A 160 36.73 29.54 -23.61
C GLY A 160 36.60 30.34 -22.30
N MET A 161 37.72 30.90 -21.85
CA MET A 161 37.80 31.72 -20.65
C MET A 161 37.13 33.06 -20.92
N SER A 162 36.02 33.34 -20.23
CA SER A 162 35.53 34.71 -20.04
C SER A 162 34.94 34.79 -18.64
N ILE A 163 35.67 35.46 -17.74
CA ILE A 163 35.17 36.02 -16.49
C ILE A 163 34.54 37.37 -16.85
#